data_AF-A0A5R8MYJ3-F1
#
_entry.id   AF-A0A5R8MYJ3-F1
#
_cell.length_a   1.000
_cell.length_b   1.000
_cell.length_c   1.000
_cell.angle_alpha   90.00
_cell.angle_beta   90.00
_cell.angle_gamma   90.00
#
_symmetry.space_group_name_H-M   'P 1'
#
loop_
_entity.id
_entity.type
_entity.pdbx_description
1 polymer ?
#
loop_
_entity_poly.entity_id
_entity_poly.type
_entity_poly.pdbx_seq_one_letter_code
_entity_poly.pdbx_strand_id
1 'polypeptide(L)'
;MLDLPPNAEAARLLDRMGAMPADRDETLAVRPDPHKHPELWRHLERCHRDMISQMGSGLTGNGYRGFPAFPVDAGPVALHLYVWLYLAVLPRTLRYHAERGIERHRSWETLSGLGPMMAEHRSVHGVGGVGAFDQWCPPLRFRGTEYLPERSNIVRFQRRFVLKPPAPGDEDRADASMLEYVFGRPSRQGPVTESRLAELPQDTTLRRAYVTHLRSGRHWHARTGRIVYGVSF
;
A
#
# COMPACT_ATOMS: atom_id res chain seq x y z
N MET A 1 -22.34 11.80 4.61
CA MET A 1 -22.53 10.71 5.58
C MET A 1 -21.85 9.48 5.02
N LEU A 2 -21.14 8.70 5.82
CA LEU A 2 -20.54 7.45 5.38
C LEU A 2 -21.68 6.47 5.04
N ASP A 3 -21.64 5.90 3.85
CA ASP A 3 -22.56 4.85 3.43
C ASP A 3 -21.74 3.70 2.84
N LEU A 4 -21.98 2.49 3.36
CA LEU A 4 -21.27 1.30 2.94
C LEU A 4 -22.14 0.56 1.92
N PRO A 5 -21.61 0.15 0.75
CA PRO A 5 -22.41 -0.51 -0.26
C PRO A 5 -23.06 -1.79 0.29
N PRO A 6 -24.26 -2.18 -0.16
CA PRO A 6 -24.89 -3.43 0.23
C PRO A 6 -23.95 -4.63 0.01
N ASN A 7 -24.08 -5.68 0.81
CA ASN A 7 -23.17 -6.86 0.72
C ASN A 7 -23.13 -7.47 -0.69
N ALA A 8 -24.25 -7.51 -1.41
CA ALA A 8 -24.29 -8.00 -2.78
C ALA A 8 -23.48 -7.12 -3.76
N GLU A 9 -23.47 -5.81 -3.54
CA GLU A 9 -22.65 -4.90 -4.35
C GLU A 9 -21.16 -4.98 -3.96
N ALA A 10 -20.87 -5.02 -2.65
CA ALA A 10 -19.51 -5.24 -2.14
C ALA A 10 -18.89 -6.52 -2.72
N ALA A 11 -19.64 -7.63 -2.74
CA ALA A 11 -19.21 -8.90 -3.33
C ALA A 11 -18.79 -8.74 -4.80
N ARG A 12 -19.65 -8.13 -5.63
CA ARG A 12 -19.37 -7.89 -7.05
C ARG A 12 -18.16 -7.00 -7.28
N LEU A 13 -17.98 -5.98 -6.44
CA LEU A 13 -16.83 -5.07 -6.52
C LEU A 13 -15.54 -5.80 -6.15
N LEU A 14 -15.55 -6.61 -5.09
CA LEU A 14 -14.41 -7.41 -4.66
C LEU A 14 -14.01 -8.44 -5.73
N ASP A 15 -14.98 -9.16 -6.31
CA ASP A 15 -14.74 -10.09 -7.42
C ASP A 15 -14.10 -9.37 -8.63
N ARG A 16 -14.62 -8.20 -8.98
CA ARG A 16 -14.09 -7.37 -10.08
C ARG A 16 -12.66 -6.90 -9.83
N MET A 17 -12.28 -6.69 -8.58
CA MET A 17 -10.92 -6.30 -8.17
C MET A 17 -10.00 -7.50 -7.94
N GLY A 18 -10.46 -8.71 -8.26
CA GLY A 18 -9.66 -9.94 -8.17
C GLY A 18 -9.44 -10.44 -6.74
N ALA A 19 -10.34 -10.11 -5.80
CA ALA A 19 -10.28 -10.69 -4.45
C ALA A 19 -10.52 -12.20 -4.52
N MET A 20 -9.79 -12.97 -3.70
CA MET A 20 -10.06 -14.40 -3.58
C MET A 20 -11.43 -14.62 -2.92
N PRO A 21 -12.17 -15.69 -3.26
CA PRO A 21 -13.47 -15.97 -2.65
C PRO A 21 -13.45 -16.01 -1.12
N ALA A 22 -12.41 -16.60 -0.52
CA ALA A 22 -12.24 -16.64 0.94
C ALA A 22 -12.11 -15.22 1.55
N ASP A 23 -11.26 -14.36 0.96
CA ASP A 23 -11.07 -12.98 1.41
C ASP A 23 -12.36 -12.15 1.26
N ARG A 24 -13.10 -12.36 0.17
CA ARG A 24 -14.39 -11.72 -0.05
C ARG A 24 -15.40 -12.15 1.01
N ASP A 25 -15.56 -13.46 1.22
CA ASP A 25 -16.58 -14.00 2.11
C ASP A 25 -16.29 -13.62 3.58
N GLU A 26 -15.01 -13.65 3.99
CA GLU A 26 -14.58 -13.12 5.29
C GLU A 26 -14.91 -11.63 5.43
N THR A 27 -14.56 -10.79 4.45
CA THR A 27 -14.87 -9.34 4.44
C THR A 27 -16.36 -9.07 4.66
N LEU A 28 -17.22 -9.82 3.95
CA LEU A 28 -18.67 -9.67 4.02
C LEU A 28 -19.23 -10.10 5.37
N ALA A 29 -18.64 -11.13 5.99
CA ALA A 29 -19.02 -11.61 7.30
C ALA A 29 -18.66 -10.62 8.42
N VAL A 30 -17.60 -9.83 8.24
CA VAL A 30 -17.09 -8.89 9.26
C VAL A 30 -17.34 -7.43 8.93
N ARG A 31 -18.50 -7.15 8.32
CA ARG A 31 -18.97 -5.80 8.04
C ARG A 31 -18.99 -4.93 9.33
N PRO A 32 -18.35 -3.75 9.34
CA PRO A 32 -18.41 -2.84 10.47
C PRO A 32 -19.84 -2.31 10.64
N ASP A 33 -20.23 -2.08 11.89
CA ASP A 33 -21.60 -1.73 12.28
C ASP A 33 -21.53 -0.58 13.28
N PRO A 34 -22.30 0.50 13.11
CA PRO A 34 -22.21 1.69 13.95
C PRO A 34 -22.62 1.44 15.40
N HIS A 35 -23.50 0.47 15.66
CA HIS A 35 -23.98 0.14 17.00
C HIS A 35 -23.11 -0.90 17.69
N LYS A 36 -22.64 -1.92 16.95
CA LYS A 36 -21.78 -2.98 17.50
C LYS A 36 -20.29 -2.58 17.58
N HIS A 37 -19.85 -1.69 16.70
CA HIS A 37 -18.45 -1.31 16.54
C HIS A 37 -18.26 0.23 16.54
N PRO A 38 -18.73 0.95 17.57
CA PRO A 38 -18.82 2.42 17.53
C PRO A 38 -17.46 3.12 17.35
N GLU A 39 -16.39 2.62 17.97
CA GLU A 39 -15.06 3.24 17.85
C GLU A 39 -14.45 3.03 16.45
N LEU A 40 -14.57 1.82 15.90
CA LEU A 40 -14.13 1.51 14.53
C LEU A 40 -14.95 2.29 13.51
N TRP A 41 -16.25 2.46 13.74
CA TRP A 41 -17.12 3.26 12.89
C TRP A 41 -16.70 4.73 12.87
N ARG A 42 -16.49 5.35 14.04
CA ARG A 42 -15.99 6.75 14.11
C ARG A 42 -14.64 6.92 13.42
N HIS A 43 -13.75 5.92 13.52
CA HIS A 43 -12.48 5.93 12.79
C HIS A 43 -12.69 5.88 11.28
N LEU A 44 -13.52 4.94 10.81
CA LEU A 44 -13.88 4.79 9.42
C LEU A 44 -14.49 6.08 8.83
N GLU A 45 -15.38 6.75 9.57
CA GLU A 45 -15.98 8.03 9.18
C GLU A 45 -14.95 9.15 9.04
N ARG A 46 -13.95 9.22 9.94
CA ARG A 46 -12.85 10.18 9.85
C ARG A 46 -12.00 9.92 8.62
N CYS A 47 -11.59 8.67 8.41
CA CYS A 47 -10.80 8.28 7.24
C CYS A 47 -11.54 8.56 5.92
N HIS A 48 -12.83 8.22 5.85
CA HIS A 48 -13.66 8.52 4.69
C HIS A 48 -13.74 10.02 4.41
N ARG A 49 -14.03 10.83 5.44
CA ARG A 49 -14.10 12.30 5.29
C ARG A 49 -12.78 12.87 4.79
N ASP A 50 -11.67 12.41 5.34
CA ASP A 50 -10.33 12.83 4.96
C ASP A 50 -10.06 12.51 3.48
N MET A 51 -10.27 11.27 3.04
CA MET A 51 -10.11 10.86 1.63
C MET A 51 -10.96 11.68 0.66
N ILE A 52 -12.23 11.94 1.01
CA ILE A 52 -13.12 12.72 0.14
C ILE A 52 -12.68 14.19 0.08
N SER A 53 -12.27 14.77 1.20
CA SER A 53 -11.84 16.19 1.27
C SER A 53 -10.55 16.47 0.49
N GLN A 54 -9.65 15.48 0.42
CA GLN A 54 -8.39 15.58 -0.32
C GLN A 54 -8.50 15.09 -1.77
N MET A 55 -9.68 14.68 -2.23
CA MET A 55 -9.87 14.12 -3.56
C MET A 55 -9.52 15.14 -4.65
N GLY A 56 -8.46 14.85 -5.41
CA GLY A 56 -7.95 15.73 -6.45
C GLY A 56 -6.89 16.72 -6.02
N SER A 57 -6.59 16.78 -4.72
CA SER A 57 -5.45 17.52 -4.22
C SER A 57 -4.16 16.78 -4.57
N GLY A 58 -3.12 17.54 -4.94
CA GLY A 58 -1.79 16.99 -5.07
C GLY A 58 -1.25 16.53 -3.71
N LEU A 59 -0.26 15.63 -3.74
CA LEU A 59 0.48 15.27 -2.53
C LEU A 59 1.15 16.52 -1.94
N THR A 60 1.04 16.68 -0.61
CA THR A 60 1.73 17.75 0.09
C THR A 60 3.25 17.54 0.06
N GLY A 61 4.03 18.58 0.39
CA GLY A 61 5.49 18.48 0.47
C GLY A 61 5.99 17.38 1.43
N ASN A 62 5.17 16.99 2.41
CA ASN A 62 5.45 15.97 3.41
C ASN A 62 4.90 14.58 3.02
N GLY A 63 4.44 14.42 1.76
CA GLY A 63 3.89 13.16 1.26
C GLY A 63 2.43 12.92 1.67
N TYR A 64 2.04 11.64 1.65
CA TYR A 64 0.72 11.16 2.08
C TYR A 64 0.84 10.52 3.46
N ARG A 65 -0.05 10.87 4.40
CA ARG A 65 -0.14 10.20 5.69
C ARG A 65 -1.01 8.95 5.53
N GLY A 66 -0.39 7.77 5.61
CA GLY A 66 -1.11 6.50 5.61
C GLY A 66 -2.08 6.37 6.79
N PHE A 67 -3.04 5.45 6.68
CA PHE A 67 -3.89 5.09 7.81
C PHE A 67 -3.12 4.23 8.82
N PRO A 68 -3.40 4.35 10.13
CA PRO A 68 -2.69 3.57 11.12
C PRO A 68 -2.97 2.07 10.94
N ALA A 69 -1.92 1.24 11.02
CA ALA A 69 -2.08 -0.20 11.13
C ALA A 69 -2.81 -0.57 12.42
N PHE A 70 -3.60 -1.63 12.31
CA PHE A 70 -4.12 -2.36 13.45
C PHE A 70 -3.15 -3.48 13.84
N PRO A 71 -3.00 -3.79 15.14
CA PRO A 71 -2.42 -5.06 15.57
C PRO A 71 -3.10 -6.25 14.88
N VAL A 72 -2.35 -7.30 14.56
CA VAL A 72 -2.90 -8.51 13.89
C VAL A 72 -3.98 -9.18 14.74
N ASP A 73 -3.94 -9.01 16.06
CA ASP A 73 -4.90 -9.51 17.04
C ASP A 73 -6.06 -8.53 17.33
N ALA A 74 -6.16 -7.39 16.63
CA ALA A 74 -7.24 -6.40 16.79
C ALA A 74 -8.64 -6.90 16.37
N GLY A 75 -8.73 -8.14 15.88
CA GLY A 75 -9.95 -8.78 15.46
C GLY A 75 -10.30 -8.49 13.99
N PRO A 76 -11.14 -9.34 13.38
CA PRO A 76 -11.29 -9.34 11.93
C PRO A 76 -12.02 -8.10 11.40
N VAL A 77 -12.91 -7.48 12.16
CA VAL A 77 -13.59 -6.23 11.76
C VAL A 77 -12.57 -5.09 11.58
N ALA A 78 -11.59 -4.98 12.48
CA ALA A 78 -10.53 -3.98 12.38
C ALA A 78 -9.62 -4.25 11.17
N LEU A 79 -9.22 -5.51 10.96
CA LEU A 79 -8.37 -5.90 9.82
C LEU A 79 -9.03 -5.68 8.45
N HIS A 80 -10.37 -5.74 8.37
CA HIS A 80 -11.12 -5.49 7.14
C HIS A 80 -11.64 -4.05 7.02
N LEU A 81 -11.38 -3.18 8.01
CA LEU A 81 -11.96 -1.85 8.08
C LEU A 81 -11.62 -1.00 6.84
N TYR A 82 -10.37 -1.06 6.36
CA TYR A 82 -9.94 -0.31 5.19
C TYR A 82 -10.41 -0.91 3.86
N VAL A 83 -10.81 -2.19 3.83
CA VAL A 83 -11.53 -2.77 2.68
C VAL A 83 -12.90 -2.09 2.53
N TRP A 84 -13.62 -1.95 3.64
CA TRP A 84 -14.91 -1.24 3.67
C TRP A 84 -14.77 0.25 3.37
N LEU A 85 -13.69 0.89 3.85
CA LEU A 85 -13.35 2.27 3.47
C LEU A 85 -13.18 2.41 1.96
N TYR A 86 -12.40 1.51 1.35
CA TYR A 86 -12.16 1.51 -0.10
C TYR A 86 -13.47 1.40 -0.87
N LEU A 87 -14.31 0.42 -0.50
CA LEU A 87 -15.61 0.19 -1.12
C LEU A 87 -16.56 1.39 -0.98
N ALA A 88 -16.52 2.10 0.16
CA ALA A 88 -17.32 3.30 0.39
C ALA A 88 -16.87 4.50 -0.48
N VAL A 89 -15.57 4.67 -0.67
CA VAL A 89 -15.00 5.79 -1.43
C VAL A 89 -15.08 5.57 -2.95
N LEU A 90 -15.03 4.32 -3.40
CA LEU A 90 -14.94 3.93 -4.81
C LEU A 90 -15.99 4.60 -5.72
N PRO A 91 -17.30 4.65 -5.39
CA PRO A 91 -18.29 5.32 -6.23
C PRO A 91 -18.02 6.81 -6.43
N ARG A 92 -17.53 7.51 -5.39
CA ARG A 92 -17.20 8.94 -5.47
C ARG A 92 -15.94 9.16 -6.31
N THR A 93 -14.94 8.29 -6.20
CA THR A 93 -13.72 8.33 -7.04
C THR A 93 -14.04 8.09 -8.51
N LEU A 94 -14.87 7.09 -8.83
CA LEU A 94 -15.28 6.82 -10.21
C LEU A 94 -16.05 8.01 -10.82
N ARG A 95 -16.89 8.68 -10.05
CA ARG A 95 -17.58 9.90 -10.48
C ARG A 95 -16.60 11.05 -10.71
N TYR A 96 -15.66 11.24 -9.80
CA TYR A 96 -14.61 12.25 -9.91
C TYR A 96 -13.74 12.07 -11.16
N HIS A 97 -13.41 10.82 -11.50
CA HIS A 97 -12.72 10.47 -12.74
C HIS A 97 -13.55 10.80 -13.98
N ALA A 98 -14.84 10.43 -13.98
CA ALA A 98 -15.75 10.71 -15.09
C ALA A 98 -15.93 12.22 -15.33
N GLU A 99 -16.05 13.01 -14.26
CA GLU A 99 -16.11 14.50 -14.30
C GLU A 99 -14.86 15.12 -14.96
N ARG A 100 -13.75 14.38 -15.04
CA ARG A 100 -12.48 14.81 -15.65
C ARG A 100 -12.20 14.16 -17.00
N GLY A 101 -13.19 13.48 -17.57
CA GLY A 101 -13.04 12.79 -18.85
C GLY A 101 -12.10 11.58 -18.80
N ILE A 102 -11.78 11.06 -17.60
CA ILE A 102 -11.01 9.82 -17.49
C ILE A 102 -11.93 8.66 -17.88
N GLU A 103 -11.51 7.91 -18.90
CA GLU A 103 -12.27 6.75 -19.35
C GLU A 103 -12.44 5.71 -18.24
N ARG A 104 -13.61 5.05 -18.25
CA ARG A 104 -13.97 4.07 -17.22
C ARG A 104 -12.96 2.93 -17.12
N HIS A 105 -12.41 2.44 -18.24
CA HIS A 105 -11.43 1.36 -18.23
C HIS A 105 -10.15 1.75 -17.48
N ARG A 106 -9.61 2.96 -17.73
CA ARG A 106 -8.42 3.50 -17.06
C ARG A 106 -8.62 3.70 -15.56
N SER A 107 -9.83 4.13 -15.19
CA SER A 107 -10.21 4.21 -13.78
C SER A 107 -10.12 2.84 -13.11
N TRP A 108 -10.64 1.79 -13.76
CA TRP A 108 -10.57 0.44 -13.23
C TRP A 108 -9.16 -0.14 -13.21
N GLU A 109 -8.31 0.14 -14.20
CA GLU A 109 -6.88 -0.23 -14.16
C GLU A 109 -6.15 0.35 -12.94
N THR A 110 -6.56 1.53 -12.49
CA THR A 110 -5.97 2.20 -11.33
C THR A 110 -6.56 1.69 -10.00
N LEU A 111 -7.84 1.32 -10.01
CA LEU A 111 -8.62 0.99 -8.82
C LEU A 111 -8.74 -0.53 -8.56
N SER A 112 -8.29 -1.39 -9.47
CA SER A 112 -8.38 -2.85 -9.32
C SER A 112 -7.33 -3.49 -8.39
N GLY A 113 -6.61 -2.70 -7.59
CA GLY A 113 -5.51 -3.19 -6.77
C GLY A 113 -5.90 -3.90 -5.46
N LEU A 114 -7.18 -3.89 -5.07
CA LEU A 114 -7.61 -4.35 -3.75
C LEU A 114 -7.50 -5.86 -3.56
N GLY A 115 -7.84 -6.67 -4.57
CA GLY A 115 -7.76 -8.13 -4.47
C GLY A 115 -6.34 -8.66 -4.23
N PRO A 116 -5.35 -8.28 -5.06
CA PRO A 116 -3.95 -8.62 -4.82
C PRO A 116 -3.44 -8.17 -3.45
N MET A 117 -3.88 -7.00 -2.95
CA MET A 117 -3.52 -6.50 -1.63
C MET A 117 -4.05 -7.40 -0.50
N MET A 118 -5.29 -7.87 -0.61
CA MET A 118 -5.86 -8.81 0.38
C MET A 118 -5.12 -10.15 0.38
N ALA A 119 -4.77 -10.67 -0.80
CA ALA A 119 -3.99 -11.89 -0.92
C ALA A 119 -2.59 -11.75 -0.30
N GLU A 120 -1.94 -10.59 -0.49
CA GLU A 120 -0.66 -10.29 0.12
C GLU A 120 -0.77 -10.19 1.65
N HIS A 121 -1.76 -9.44 2.17
CA HIS A 121 -2.02 -9.37 3.62
C HIS A 121 -2.19 -10.77 4.24
N ARG A 122 -2.97 -11.65 3.59
CA ARG A 122 -3.14 -13.04 4.03
C ARG A 122 -1.83 -13.81 3.99
N SER A 123 -1.03 -13.68 2.94
CA SER A 123 0.27 -14.33 2.84
C SER A 123 1.25 -13.87 3.92
N VAL A 124 1.18 -12.60 4.31
CA VAL A 124 2.10 -11.96 5.27
C VAL A 124 1.69 -12.26 6.73
N HIS A 125 0.40 -12.16 7.03
CA HIS A 125 -0.12 -12.21 8.41
C HIS A 125 -0.88 -13.50 8.75
N GLY A 126 -1.18 -14.34 7.76
CA GLY A 126 -1.97 -15.57 7.93
C GLY A 126 -3.47 -15.35 8.11
N VAL A 127 -3.94 -14.09 8.03
CA VAL A 127 -5.33 -13.69 8.27
C VAL A 127 -5.84 -12.76 7.16
N GLY A 128 -7.14 -12.78 6.88
CA GLY A 128 -7.77 -11.89 5.91
C GLY A 128 -7.76 -10.42 6.35
N GLY A 129 -7.83 -9.52 5.38
CA GLY A 129 -7.92 -8.08 5.58
C GLY A 129 -6.87 -7.29 4.81
N VAL A 130 -6.70 -6.02 5.18
CA VAL A 130 -5.59 -5.15 4.75
C VAL A 130 -5.10 -4.26 5.90
N GLY A 131 -5.73 -4.35 7.08
CA GLY A 131 -5.59 -3.39 8.18
C GLY A 131 -4.31 -3.52 8.98
N ALA A 132 -3.55 -4.61 8.85
CA ALA A 132 -2.28 -4.78 9.58
C ALA A 132 -1.06 -4.12 8.90
N PHE A 133 -1.23 -3.56 7.69
CA PHE A 133 -0.16 -2.82 7.01
C PHE A 133 -0.07 -1.37 7.52
N ASP A 134 1.10 -0.94 7.99
CA ASP A 134 1.31 0.41 8.55
C ASP A 134 1.53 1.49 7.48
N GLN A 135 1.95 1.06 6.30
CA GLN A 135 2.36 1.93 5.20
C GLN A 135 2.09 1.25 3.87
N TRP A 136 0.82 1.20 3.44
CA TRP A 136 0.57 0.87 2.04
C TRP A 136 -0.50 1.73 1.35
N CYS A 137 0.02 2.63 0.51
CA CYS A 137 -0.59 3.27 -0.65
C CYS A 137 0.08 2.65 -1.90
N PRO A 138 -0.55 2.60 -3.10
CA PRO A 138 0.05 2.04 -4.31
C PRO A 138 1.53 2.44 -4.52
N PRO A 139 2.35 1.52 -5.06
CA PRO A 139 3.78 1.46 -4.78
C PRO A 139 4.56 2.66 -5.34
N LEU A 140 5.09 3.48 -4.45
CA LEU A 140 6.22 4.37 -4.75
C LEU A 140 7.51 3.55 -4.60
N ARG A 141 8.16 3.33 -5.74
CA ARG A 141 9.20 2.31 -5.94
C ARG A 141 10.58 2.75 -5.43
N PHE A 142 11.29 1.78 -4.85
CA PHE A 142 12.68 1.82 -4.35
C PHE A 142 13.72 2.21 -5.40
N ARG A 143 14.93 2.60 -4.93
CA ARG A 143 16.18 2.71 -5.72
C ARG A 143 16.99 1.40 -5.69
N GLY A 144 17.61 0.99 -6.80
CA GLY A 144 18.33 -0.30 -6.93
C GLY A 144 19.46 -0.30 -7.97
N THR A 145 19.91 0.88 -8.40
CA THR A 145 20.86 1.05 -9.50
C THR A 145 22.27 0.50 -9.24
N GLU A 146 22.62 0.21 -7.99
CA GLU A 146 23.93 -0.32 -7.62
C GLU A 146 24.05 -1.85 -7.73
N TYR A 147 22.92 -2.56 -7.77
CA TYR A 147 22.91 -4.04 -7.71
C TYR A 147 22.09 -4.71 -8.80
N LEU A 148 21.30 -3.94 -9.54
CA LEU A 148 20.50 -4.45 -10.64
C LEU A 148 21.14 -4.05 -11.97
N PRO A 149 21.15 -4.95 -12.98
CA PRO A 149 21.62 -4.61 -14.32
C PRO A 149 20.88 -3.41 -14.87
N GLU A 150 21.54 -2.60 -15.71
CA GLU A 150 20.95 -1.39 -16.31
C GLU A 150 19.63 -1.65 -17.06
N ARG A 151 19.46 -2.86 -17.59
CA ARG A 151 18.24 -3.32 -18.27
C ARG A 151 17.05 -3.58 -17.35
N SER A 152 17.21 -3.55 -16.02
CA SER A 152 16.12 -3.77 -15.07
C SER A 152 15.07 -2.68 -15.16
N ASN A 153 13.79 -3.06 -15.21
CA ASN A 153 12.64 -2.14 -15.23
C ASN A 153 12.69 -1.14 -14.06
N ILE A 154 13.16 -1.60 -12.90
CA ILE A 154 13.34 -0.81 -11.68
C ILE A 154 14.39 0.29 -11.90
N VAL A 155 15.55 -0.04 -12.47
CA VAL A 155 16.63 0.91 -12.77
C VAL A 155 16.20 1.94 -13.83
N ARG A 156 15.57 1.48 -14.92
CA ARG A 156 15.07 2.37 -15.98
C ARG A 156 14.01 3.34 -15.47
N PHE A 157 13.12 2.87 -14.59
CA PHE A 157 12.09 3.71 -13.97
C PHE A 157 12.70 4.76 -13.03
N GLN A 158 13.63 4.38 -12.16
CA GLN A 158 14.28 5.29 -11.22
C GLN A 158 15.04 6.44 -11.89
N ARG A 159 15.65 6.20 -13.05
CA ARG A 159 16.37 7.22 -13.83
C ARG A 159 15.47 8.38 -14.27
N ARG A 160 14.15 8.22 -14.24
CA ARG A 160 13.17 9.28 -14.57
C ARG A 160 12.96 10.29 -13.44
N PHE A 161 13.45 10.01 -12.24
CA PHE A 161 13.28 10.89 -11.08
C PHE A 161 14.44 11.88 -10.98
N VAL A 162 14.11 13.16 -10.87
CA VAL A 162 14.98 14.18 -10.28
C VAL A 162 14.80 14.10 -8.77
N LEU A 163 15.83 13.65 -8.07
CA LEU A 163 15.77 13.53 -6.60
C LEU A 163 15.70 14.90 -5.96
N LYS A 164 14.90 15.01 -4.90
CA LYS A 164 14.94 16.17 -4.02
C LYS A 164 16.15 16.05 -3.07
N PRO A 165 16.61 17.18 -2.49
CA PRO A 165 17.45 17.13 -1.30
C PRO A 165 16.79 16.26 -0.22
N PRO A 166 17.57 15.57 0.63
CA PRO A 166 17.02 14.80 1.74
C PRO A 166 16.08 15.65 2.59
N ALA A 167 14.87 15.15 2.84
CA ALA A 167 13.92 15.74 3.79
C ALA A 167 14.07 15.06 5.17
N PRO A 168 13.58 15.68 6.26
CA PRO A 168 13.50 15.00 7.56
C PRO A 168 12.76 13.66 7.42
N GLY A 169 13.43 12.56 7.80
CA GLY A 169 12.95 11.17 7.62
C GLY A 169 13.52 10.42 6.41
N ASP A 170 14.05 11.10 5.38
CA ASP A 170 14.80 10.44 4.27
C ASP A 170 16.17 9.90 4.73
N GLU A 171 16.67 10.39 5.88
CA GLU A 171 17.92 9.93 6.50
C GLU A 171 17.73 8.61 7.25
N ASP A 172 16.48 8.24 7.54
CA ASP A 172 16.18 7.01 8.27
C ASP A 172 16.56 5.78 7.43
N ARG A 173 17.12 4.79 8.12
CA ARG A 173 17.48 3.51 7.51
C ARG A 173 16.21 2.80 7.08
N ALA A 174 16.01 2.70 5.77
CA ALA A 174 14.92 1.98 5.16
C ALA A 174 15.18 0.47 5.07
N ASP A 175 16.14 -0.07 5.83
CA ASP A 175 16.52 -1.48 5.81
C ASP A 175 15.34 -2.40 6.10
N ALA A 176 14.55 -2.07 7.13
CA ALA A 176 13.38 -2.84 7.54
C ALA A 176 12.24 -2.74 6.52
N SER A 177 11.96 -1.54 6.01
CA SER A 177 10.98 -1.34 4.93
C SER A 177 11.40 -2.13 3.69
N MET A 178 12.66 -2.01 3.24
CA MET A 178 13.18 -2.75 2.08
C MET A 178 13.06 -4.27 2.24
N LEU A 179 13.19 -4.78 3.46
CA LEU A 179 12.98 -6.20 3.72
C LEU A 179 11.56 -6.65 3.35
N GLU A 180 10.57 -5.84 3.70
CA GLU A 180 9.17 -6.10 3.40
C GLU A 180 8.93 -6.15 1.89
N TYR A 181 9.43 -5.17 1.15
CA TYR A 181 9.20 -5.11 -0.30
C TYR A 181 10.01 -6.13 -1.10
N VAL A 182 11.17 -6.58 -0.60
CA VAL A 182 12.01 -7.56 -1.31
C VAL A 182 11.61 -9.02 -0.97
N PHE A 183 11.07 -9.25 0.22
CA PHE A 183 10.81 -10.60 0.74
C PHE A 183 9.35 -10.87 1.14
N GLY A 184 8.47 -9.88 1.12
CA GLY A 184 7.08 -10.02 1.60
C GLY A 184 7.03 -10.41 3.07
N ARG A 185 7.98 -9.96 3.89
CA ARG A 185 8.04 -10.28 5.33
C ARG A 185 7.79 -9.01 6.13
N PRO A 186 6.90 -9.01 7.14
CA PRO A 186 6.57 -7.79 7.84
C PRO A 186 7.80 -7.19 8.49
N SER A 187 7.90 -5.87 8.41
CA SER A 187 8.78 -5.08 9.27
C SER A 187 8.43 -5.36 10.74
N ARG A 188 9.12 -6.32 11.37
CA ARG A 188 9.17 -6.35 12.84
C ARG A 188 9.87 -5.06 13.25
N GLN A 189 9.20 -4.25 14.07
CA GLN A 189 9.74 -3.00 14.62
C GLN A 189 11.13 -3.26 15.22
N GLY A 190 12.17 -2.76 14.55
CA GLY A 190 13.57 -2.95 14.95
C GLY A 190 14.54 -3.10 13.78
N PRO A 191 15.86 -2.99 14.04
CA PRO A 191 16.90 -3.12 13.02
C PRO A 191 16.94 -4.54 12.44
N VAL A 192 17.37 -4.66 11.18
CA VAL A 192 17.57 -5.96 10.52
C VAL A 192 18.85 -6.60 11.08
N THR A 193 18.71 -7.72 11.79
CA THR A 193 19.82 -8.43 12.44
C THR A 193 20.54 -9.39 11.50
N GLU A 194 21.79 -9.77 11.81
CA GLU A 194 22.53 -10.78 11.05
C GLU A 194 21.84 -12.15 11.06
N SER A 195 21.25 -12.54 12.20
CA SER A 195 20.45 -13.77 12.28
C SER A 195 19.30 -13.77 11.27
N ARG A 196 18.64 -12.62 11.11
CA ARG A 196 17.57 -12.45 10.13
C ARG A 196 18.11 -12.52 8.70
N LEU A 197 19.26 -11.90 8.42
CA LEU A 197 19.90 -11.95 7.10
C LEU A 197 20.30 -13.36 6.67
N ALA A 198 20.74 -14.20 7.63
CA ALA A 198 21.15 -15.58 7.37
C ALA A 198 19.99 -16.48 6.89
N GLU A 199 18.75 -16.16 7.25
CA GLU A 199 17.55 -16.93 6.92
C GLU A 199 16.85 -16.49 5.62
N LEU A 200 17.31 -15.41 4.99
CA LEU A 200 16.63 -14.84 3.83
C LEU A 200 16.92 -15.65 2.55
N PRO A 201 15.90 -15.98 1.74
CA PRO A 201 16.10 -16.68 0.48
C PRO A 201 16.92 -15.83 -0.50
N GLN A 202 17.92 -16.41 -1.16
CA GLN A 202 18.85 -15.71 -2.06
C GLN A 202 18.69 -16.14 -3.54
N ASP A 203 17.49 -16.54 -3.92
CA ASP A 203 17.12 -17.05 -5.24
C ASP A 203 17.13 -15.99 -6.35
N THR A 204 16.83 -14.73 -6.03
CA THR A 204 16.85 -13.62 -7.02
C THR A 204 18.04 -12.69 -6.86
N THR A 205 18.41 -11.99 -7.94
CA THR A 205 19.47 -10.96 -7.92
C THR A 205 19.18 -9.85 -6.92
N LEU A 206 17.92 -9.41 -6.81
CA LEU A 206 17.52 -8.37 -5.85
C LEU A 206 17.63 -8.85 -4.39
N ARG A 207 17.27 -10.11 -4.12
CA ARG A 207 17.40 -10.69 -2.77
C ARG A 207 18.85 -10.85 -2.35
N ARG A 208 19.73 -11.32 -3.24
CA ARG A 208 21.19 -11.36 -3.01
C ARG A 208 21.78 -9.98 -2.77
N ALA A 209 21.39 -9.02 -3.61
CA ALA A 209 21.81 -7.63 -3.50
C ALA A 209 21.50 -7.03 -2.12
N TYR A 210 20.26 -7.24 -1.64
CA TYR A 210 19.83 -6.76 -0.33
C TYR A 210 20.73 -7.29 0.80
N VAL A 211 20.96 -8.61 0.84
CA VAL A 211 21.77 -9.24 1.89
C VAL A 211 23.22 -8.77 1.82
N THR A 212 23.84 -8.78 0.64
CA THR A 212 25.22 -8.32 0.44
C THR A 212 25.40 -6.86 0.84
N HIS A 213 24.42 -6.00 0.54
CA HIS A 213 24.45 -4.58 0.89
C HIS A 213 24.54 -4.38 2.41
N LEU A 214 23.64 -5.02 3.17
CA LEU A 214 23.62 -4.90 4.63
C LEU A 214 24.84 -5.53 5.28
N ARG A 215 25.29 -6.71 4.80
CA ARG A 215 26.53 -7.35 5.30
C ARG A 215 27.79 -6.54 5.03
N SER A 216 27.78 -5.68 4.01
CA SER A 216 28.88 -4.74 3.75
C SER A 216 28.85 -3.49 4.63
N GLY A 217 27.98 -3.44 5.65
CA GLY A 217 27.84 -2.30 6.56
C GLY A 217 27.17 -1.07 5.94
N ARG A 218 26.55 -1.24 4.76
CA ARG A 218 25.79 -0.19 4.09
C ARG A 218 24.31 -0.29 4.44
N HIS A 219 23.59 0.81 4.28
CA HIS A 219 22.19 0.91 4.61
C HIS A 219 21.37 1.41 3.42
N TRP A 220 20.14 0.91 3.34
CA TRP A 220 19.15 1.42 2.41
C TRP A 220 18.55 2.70 2.96
N HIS A 221 18.29 3.65 2.07
CA HIS A 221 17.67 4.93 2.41
C HIS A 221 16.46 5.17 1.53
N ALA A 222 15.36 5.61 2.14
CA ALA A 222 14.20 6.11 1.40
C ALA A 222 14.57 7.45 0.76
N ARG A 223 14.16 7.66 -0.50
CA ARG A 223 14.46 8.91 -1.22
C ARG A 223 13.23 9.41 -1.92
N THR A 224 12.97 10.70 -1.76
CA THR A 224 11.90 11.39 -2.46
C THR A 224 12.42 12.09 -3.72
N GLY A 225 11.64 12.03 -4.80
CA GLY A 225 11.97 12.71 -6.05
C GLY A 225 10.72 13.08 -6.84
N ARG A 226 10.91 13.80 -7.94
CA ARG A 226 9.85 14.13 -8.91
C ARG A 226 10.19 13.59 -10.28
N ILE A 227 9.20 13.12 -11.02
CA ILE A 227 9.35 12.91 -12.47
C ILE A 227 8.99 14.23 -13.14
N VAL A 228 9.87 14.72 -14.01
CA VAL A 228 9.56 15.88 -14.86
C VAL A 228 8.91 15.36 -16.13
N TYR A 229 7.62 15.64 -16.29
CA TYR A 229 6.96 15.43 -17.58
C TYR A 229 7.22 16.69 -18.42
N GLY A 230 7.89 16.54 -19.56
CA GLY A 230 7.95 17.60 -20.56
C GLY A 230 6.54 17.78 -21.12
N VAL A 231 5.84 18.83 -20.68
CA VAL A 231 4.62 19.27 -21.36
C VAL A 231 5.09 20.22 -22.45
N SER A 232 5.25 19.69 -23.66
CA SER A 232 5.22 20.53 -24.85
C SER A 232 3.75 20.90 -25.07
N PHE A 233 3.41 22.16 -24.78
CA PHE A 233 2.18 22.77 -25.27
C PHE A 233 2.37 23.17 -26.73
#